data_AF-X1IPS6-F1
#
_entry.id   AF-X1IPS6-F1
#
_cell.length_a   1.000
_cell.length_b   1.000
_cell.length_c   1.000
_cell.angle_alpha   90.00
_cell.angle_beta   90.00
_cell.angle_gamma   90.00
#
_symmetry.space_group_name_H-M   'P 1'
#
loop_
_entity.id
_entity.type
_entity.pdbx_description
1 polymer ?
#
loop_
_entity_poly.entity_id
_entity_poly.type
_entity_poly.pdbx_seq_one_letter_code
_entity_poly.pdbx_strand_id
1 'polypeptide(L)'
;MLYAAQKQFETYRLDPGVITAIWLRDKDKYKKLWEDLEDQGWNTERIDVAKELANIIPPLSDMVRFADFSAFDPEVLAKWPEYATCPSWLLEPFALLGVKGEWADKYWFSHFVQPGRFELGEMHRRKLIGDDDVKLAYRTMGYSGYWQDLLLELVKEVPTRVDVRRFWDMATIDEERLREIYHAQGYYDRDLEDYVLWTKVYVAFPDLMTRFKNGWITEEDVKSE
;
A
#
# COMPACT_ATOMS: atom_id res chain seq x y z
N MET A 1 -12.21 -63.41 11.84
CA MET A 1 -13.06 -62.73 12.84
C MET A 1 -12.27 -61.81 13.78
N LEU A 2 -11.13 -62.23 14.32
CA LEU A 2 -10.29 -61.36 15.18
C LEU A 2 -9.83 -60.06 14.50
N TYR A 3 -9.41 -60.10 13.23
CA TYR A 3 -8.90 -58.93 12.50
C TYR A 3 -9.94 -57.81 12.28
N ALA A 4 -11.20 -58.19 12.01
CA ALA A 4 -12.29 -57.23 11.80
C ALA A 4 -12.73 -56.55 13.12
N ALA A 5 -12.70 -57.30 14.22
CA ALA A 5 -12.94 -56.75 15.55
C ALA A 5 -11.80 -55.80 15.95
N GLN A 6 -10.55 -56.15 15.64
CA GLN A 6 -9.37 -55.35 15.99
C GLN A 6 -9.39 -53.94 15.35
N LYS A 7 -9.89 -53.80 14.11
CA LYS A 7 -10.13 -52.50 13.46
C LYS A 7 -11.10 -51.62 14.28
N GLN A 8 -12.20 -52.17 14.78
CA GLN A 8 -13.16 -51.42 15.60
C GLN A 8 -12.62 -51.01 16.98
N PHE A 9 -11.55 -51.63 17.48
CA PHE A 9 -11.00 -51.41 18.81
C PHE A 9 -9.67 -50.62 18.84
N GLU A 10 -9.18 -50.11 17.71
CA GLU A 10 -8.07 -49.16 17.71
C GLU A 10 -8.51 -47.83 18.34
N THR A 11 -8.11 -47.60 19.58
CA THR A 11 -8.49 -46.43 20.39
C THR A 11 -7.90 -45.10 19.89
N TYR A 12 -7.02 -45.12 18.88
CA TYR A 12 -6.28 -43.95 18.40
C TYR A 12 -6.26 -43.86 16.86
N ARG A 13 -7.44 -43.87 16.24
CA ARG A 13 -7.56 -43.61 14.79
C ARG A 13 -7.36 -42.13 14.48
N LEU A 14 -6.80 -41.84 13.32
CA LEU A 14 -6.64 -40.46 12.86
C LEU A 14 -8.00 -39.89 12.47
N ASP A 15 -8.24 -38.63 12.84
CA ASP A 15 -9.45 -37.94 12.41
C ASP A 15 -9.32 -37.51 10.92
N PRO A 16 -10.46 -37.26 10.25
CA PRO A 16 -10.47 -36.86 8.85
C PRO A 16 -9.63 -35.62 8.55
N GLY A 17 -9.57 -34.64 9.47
CA GLY A 17 -8.79 -33.42 9.28
C GLY A 17 -7.29 -33.68 9.23
N VAL A 18 -6.77 -34.52 10.11
CA VAL A 18 -5.36 -34.94 10.08
C VAL A 18 -5.03 -35.73 8.80
N ILE A 19 -5.93 -36.63 8.39
CA ILE A 19 -5.76 -37.41 7.16
C ILE A 19 -5.73 -36.48 5.94
N THR A 20 -6.65 -35.52 5.85
CA THR A 20 -6.70 -34.52 4.79
C THR A 20 -5.42 -33.68 4.73
N ALA A 21 -4.93 -33.19 5.88
CA ALA A 21 -3.74 -32.34 5.95
C ALA A 21 -2.46 -33.09 5.59
N ILE A 22 -2.30 -34.35 6.03
CA ILE A 22 -1.11 -35.14 5.70
C ILE A 22 -1.14 -35.63 4.25
N TRP A 23 -2.33 -35.92 3.71
CA TRP A 23 -2.51 -36.38 2.32
C TRP A 23 -1.97 -35.39 1.29
N LEU A 24 -2.11 -34.09 1.51
CA LEU A 24 -1.55 -33.07 0.61
C LEU A 24 -0.02 -33.08 0.56
N ARG A 25 0.65 -33.56 1.62
CA ARG A 25 2.12 -33.59 1.69
C ARG A 25 2.74 -34.72 0.88
N ASP A 26 2.06 -35.86 0.80
CA ASP A 26 2.47 -37.01 0.01
C ASP A 26 1.25 -37.90 -0.29
N LYS A 27 0.63 -37.66 -1.44
CA LYS A 27 -0.64 -38.30 -1.80
C LYS A 27 -0.52 -39.82 -1.91
N ASP A 28 0.60 -40.31 -2.43
CA ASP A 28 0.81 -41.73 -2.68
C ASP A 28 1.11 -42.48 -1.39
N LYS A 29 1.97 -41.92 -0.53
CA LYS A 29 2.30 -42.50 0.77
C LYS A 29 1.08 -42.60 1.69
N TYR A 30 0.22 -41.57 1.70
CA TYR A 30 -0.89 -41.48 2.64
C TYR A 30 -2.25 -41.91 2.07
N LYS A 31 -2.32 -42.36 0.81
CA LYS A 31 -3.59 -42.79 0.17
C LYS A 31 -4.34 -43.87 0.97
N LYS A 32 -3.62 -44.79 1.61
CA LYS A 32 -4.23 -45.88 2.40
C LYS A 32 -4.96 -45.40 3.66
N LEU A 33 -4.69 -44.19 4.15
CA LEU A 33 -5.39 -43.63 5.30
C LEU A 33 -6.87 -43.36 5.00
N TRP A 34 -7.25 -43.22 3.72
CA TRP A 34 -8.66 -43.12 3.32
C TRP A 34 -9.43 -44.44 3.54
N GLU A 35 -8.77 -45.60 3.42
CA GLU A 35 -9.38 -46.92 3.71
C GLU A 35 -9.72 -47.04 5.21
N ASP A 36 -8.92 -46.43 6.09
CA ASP A 36 -9.23 -46.40 7.52
C ASP A 36 -10.51 -45.60 7.81
N LEU A 37 -10.77 -44.51 7.08
CA LEU A 37 -12.03 -43.78 7.19
C LEU A 37 -13.23 -44.60 6.69
N GLU A 38 -13.06 -45.42 5.64
CA GLU A 38 -14.08 -46.36 5.20
C GLU A 38 -14.41 -47.38 6.30
N ASP A 39 -13.39 -47.91 6.99
CA ASP A 39 -13.58 -48.80 8.14
C ASP A 39 -14.28 -48.11 9.33
N GLN A 40 -14.09 -46.79 9.47
CA GLN A 40 -14.81 -45.96 10.44
C GLN A 40 -16.26 -45.64 10.02
N GLY A 41 -16.70 -46.10 8.84
CA GLY A 41 -18.05 -45.91 8.33
C GLY A 41 -18.25 -44.68 7.45
N TRP A 42 -17.17 -44.06 6.96
CA TRP A 42 -17.28 -43.02 5.93
C TRP A 42 -17.60 -43.67 4.58
N ASN A 43 -18.60 -43.13 3.88
CA ASN A 43 -18.85 -43.51 2.50
C ASN A 43 -17.92 -42.74 1.55
N THR A 44 -17.86 -43.18 0.29
CA THR A 44 -17.02 -42.55 -0.74
C THR A 44 -17.33 -41.06 -0.92
N GLU A 45 -18.62 -40.68 -0.86
CA GLU A 45 -19.05 -39.28 -0.96
C GLU A 45 -18.43 -38.39 0.12
N ARG A 46 -18.46 -38.81 1.39
CA ARG A 46 -17.86 -38.05 2.50
C ARG A 46 -16.35 -37.95 2.38
N ILE A 47 -15.70 -39.01 1.91
CA ILE A 47 -14.25 -39.03 1.65
C ILE A 47 -13.90 -38.04 0.53
N ASP A 48 -14.70 -37.98 -0.53
CA ASP A 48 -14.46 -37.04 -1.62
C ASP A 48 -14.69 -35.59 -1.19
N VAL A 49 -15.69 -35.32 -0.33
CA VAL A 49 -15.84 -34.02 0.32
C VAL A 49 -14.61 -33.65 1.17
N ALA A 50 -14.05 -34.60 1.93
CA ALA A 50 -12.85 -34.35 2.73
C ALA A 50 -11.59 -34.07 1.88
N LYS A 51 -11.47 -34.73 0.72
CA LYS A 51 -10.40 -34.44 -0.26
C LYS A 51 -10.59 -33.07 -0.92
N GLU A 52 -11.83 -32.68 -1.19
CA GLU A 52 -12.13 -31.37 -1.76
C GLU A 52 -11.81 -30.25 -0.76
N LEU A 53 -12.20 -30.43 0.52
CA LEU A 53 -11.85 -29.51 1.62
C LEU A 53 -10.35 -29.39 1.88
N ALA A 54 -9.53 -30.31 1.37
CA ALA A 54 -8.08 -30.17 1.37
C ALA A 54 -7.64 -28.96 0.54
N ASN A 55 -8.37 -28.62 -0.52
CA ASN A 55 -8.11 -27.44 -1.32
C ASN A 55 -8.70 -26.23 -0.59
N ILE A 56 -7.83 -25.34 -0.12
CA ILE A 56 -8.25 -24.18 0.66
C ILE A 56 -8.79 -23.10 -0.28
N ILE A 57 -9.99 -22.64 0.04
CA ILE A 57 -10.49 -21.34 -0.42
C ILE A 57 -9.97 -20.29 0.56
N PRO A 58 -9.27 -19.23 0.10
CA PRO A 58 -8.74 -18.20 0.98
C PRO A 58 -9.81 -17.61 1.92
N PRO A 59 -9.48 -17.30 3.18
CA PRO A 59 -10.42 -16.66 4.08
C PRO A 59 -10.81 -15.25 3.58
N LEU A 60 -11.92 -14.73 4.09
CA LEU A 60 -12.42 -13.41 3.71
C LEU A 60 -11.36 -12.30 3.86
N SER A 61 -10.54 -12.34 4.91
CA SER A 61 -9.46 -11.37 5.13
C SER A 61 -8.47 -11.33 3.96
N ASP A 62 -8.13 -12.50 3.42
CA ASP A 62 -7.17 -12.62 2.33
C ASP A 62 -7.82 -12.20 1.02
N MET A 63 -9.09 -12.55 0.81
CA MET A 63 -9.86 -12.07 -0.34
C MET A 63 -9.98 -10.54 -0.37
N VAL A 64 -10.22 -9.90 0.78
CA VAL A 64 -10.22 -8.43 0.90
C VAL A 64 -8.84 -7.89 0.58
N ARG A 65 -7.77 -8.48 1.12
CA ARG A 65 -6.40 -8.09 0.78
C ARG A 65 -6.12 -8.20 -0.72
N PHE A 66 -6.55 -9.28 -1.37
CA PHE A 66 -6.38 -9.44 -2.82
C PHE A 66 -7.11 -8.35 -3.60
N ALA A 67 -8.29 -7.95 -3.15
CA ALA A 67 -9.04 -6.85 -3.72
C ALA A 67 -8.32 -5.50 -3.53
N ASP A 68 -7.82 -5.22 -2.32
CA ASP A 68 -7.08 -3.99 -2.00
C ASP A 68 -5.83 -3.86 -2.88
N PHE A 69 -5.10 -4.94 -3.08
CA PHE A 69 -3.94 -4.98 -3.97
C PHE A 69 -4.32 -5.01 -5.46
N SER A 70 -5.62 -5.06 -5.80
CA SER A 70 -6.13 -5.16 -7.16
C SER A 70 -5.65 -6.43 -7.90
N ALA A 71 -5.45 -7.52 -7.18
CA ALA A 71 -4.98 -8.80 -7.73
C ALA A 71 -6.00 -9.48 -8.67
N PHE A 72 -7.25 -9.00 -8.68
CA PHE A 72 -8.31 -9.41 -9.60
C PHE A 72 -8.53 -8.44 -10.77
N ASP A 73 -7.91 -7.25 -10.75
CA ASP A 73 -8.14 -6.22 -11.75
C ASP A 73 -7.32 -6.53 -13.03
N PRO A 74 -7.97 -6.84 -14.17
CA PRO A 74 -7.27 -7.17 -15.40
C PRO A 74 -6.37 -6.05 -15.91
N GLU A 75 -6.72 -4.78 -15.67
CA GLU A 75 -5.90 -3.64 -16.09
C GLU A 75 -4.60 -3.57 -15.29
N VAL A 76 -4.66 -3.87 -13.99
CA VAL A 76 -3.47 -3.92 -13.13
C VAL A 76 -2.59 -5.11 -13.50
N LEU A 77 -3.17 -6.29 -13.66
CA LEU A 77 -2.43 -7.48 -14.05
C LEU A 77 -1.76 -7.31 -15.42
N ALA A 78 -2.41 -6.63 -16.37
CA ALA A 78 -1.82 -6.32 -17.67
C ALA A 78 -0.64 -5.34 -17.58
N LYS A 79 -0.68 -4.41 -16.62
CA LYS A 79 0.42 -3.46 -16.37
C LYS A 79 1.62 -4.11 -15.70
N TRP A 80 1.38 -5.15 -14.91
CA TRP A 80 2.36 -5.84 -14.07
C TRP A 80 2.36 -7.36 -14.30
N PRO A 81 2.59 -7.82 -15.55
CA PRO A 81 2.43 -9.22 -15.91
C PRO A 81 3.48 -10.12 -15.26
N GLU A 82 4.71 -9.62 -15.00
CA GLU A 82 5.75 -10.41 -14.35
C GLU A 82 5.40 -10.76 -12.88
N TYR A 83 4.49 -9.99 -12.28
CA TYR A 83 4.08 -10.14 -10.89
C TYR A 83 2.76 -10.93 -10.76
N ALA A 84 2.01 -11.07 -11.86
CA ALA A 84 0.69 -11.69 -11.90
C ALA A 84 0.71 -13.20 -11.64
N THR A 85 1.82 -13.89 -11.96
CA THR A 85 1.91 -15.35 -11.89
C THR A 85 2.86 -15.79 -10.79
N CYS A 86 2.39 -16.70 -9.94
CA CYS A 86 3.21 -17.34 -8.91
C CYS A 86 4.31 -18.19 -9.57
N PRO A 87 5.57 -18.05 -9.15
CA PRO A 87 6.66 -18.78 -9.78
C PRO A 87 6.51 -20.28 -9.52
N SER A 88 6.93 -21.10 -10.50
CA SER A 88 6.73 -22.55 -10.49
C SER A 88 7.33 -23.25 -9.26
N TRP A 89 8.45 -22.74 -8.74
CA TRP A 89 9.10 -23.28 -7.54
C TRP A 89 8.30 -23.05 -6.25
N LEU A 90 7.31 -22.15 -6.25
CA LEU A 90 6.45 -21.87 -5.11
C LEU A 90 5.07 -22.55 -5.20
N LEU A 91 4.65 -22.95 -6.41
CA LEU A 91 3.39 -23.66 -6.64
C LEU A 91 3.31 -24.97 -5.86
N GLU A 92 4.41 -25.72 -5.80
CA GLU A 92 4.46 -26.98 -5.04
C GLU A 92 4.28 -26.72 -3.53
N PRO A 93 5.08 -25.88 -2.86
CA PRO A 93 4.86 -25.51 -1.46
C PRO A 93 3.43 -25.03 -1.14
N PHE A 94 2.83 -24.21 -2.01
CA PHE A 94 1.45 -23.74 -1.84
C PHE A 94 0.44 -24.88 -1.94
N ALA A 95 0.63 -25.79 -2.89
CA ALA A 95 -0.23 -26.95 -3.07
C ALA A 95 -0.19 -27.90 -1.87
N LEU A 96 0.93 -27.99 -1.13
CA LEU A 96 1.03 -28.75 0.13
C LEU A 96 0.14 -28.16 1.24
N LEU A 97 -0.19 -26.87 1.15
CA LEU A 97 -1.11 -26.16 2.04
C LEU A 97 -2.54 -26.09 1.50
N GLY A 98 -2.81 -26.69 0.33
CA GLY A 98 -4.12 -26.66 -0.30
C GLY A 98 -4.39 -25.41 -1.15
N VAL A 99 -3.45 -24.47 -1.25
CA VAL A 99 -3.55 -23.28 -2.10
C VAL A 99 -3.16 -23.68 -3.53
N LYS A 100 -4.13 -23.66 -4.45
CA LYS A 100 -3.94 -24.13 -5.84
C LYS A 100 -4.54 -23.17 -6.85
N GLY A 101 -4.11 -23.34 -8.10
CA GLY A 101 -4.61 -22.57 -9.23
C GLY A 101 -4.40 -21.07 -9.03
N GLU A 102 -5.42 -20.29 -9.39
CA GLU A 102 -5.35 -18.83 -9.33
C GLU A 102 -5.11 -18.27 -7.92
N TRP A 103 -5.46 -19.00 -6.85
CA TRP A 103 -5.25 -18.51 -5.49
C TRP A 103 -3.76 -18.32 -5.19
N ALA A 104 -2.90 -19.19 -5.74
CA ALA A 104 -1.45 -19.04 -5.61
C ALA A 104 -0.98 -17.72 -6.24
N ASP A 105 -1.52 -17.40 -7.41
CA ASP A 105 -1.24 -16.15 -8.13
C ASP A 105 -1.73 -14.93 -7.34
N LYS A 106 -2.89 -14.99 -6.68
CA LYS A 106 -3.42 -13.89 -5.87
C LYS A 106 -2.62 -13.65 -4.59
N TYR A 107 -2.23 -14.72 -3.89
CA TYR A 107 -1.32 -14.62 -2.75
C TYR A 107 0.04 -14.07 -3.17
N TRP A 108 0.57 -14.53 -4.30
CA TRP A 108 1.81 -14.00 -4.85
C TRP A 108 1.65 -12.52 -5.21
N PHE A 109 0.66 -12.14 -6.00
CA PHE A 109 0.51 -10.73 -6.37
C PHE A 109 0.35 -9.79 -5.16
N SER A 110 -0.39 -10.20 -4.14
CA SER A 110 -0.62 -9.40 -2.92
C SER A 110 0.53 -9.44 -1.89
N HIS A 111 1.62 -10.16 -2.16
CA HIS A 111 2.81 -10.15 -1.30
C HIS A 111 3.75 -8.97 -1.60
N PHE A 112 3.70 -8.41 -2.81
CA PHE A 112 4.57 -7.32 -3.21
C PHE A 112 4.30 -6.06 -2.38
N VAL A 113 5.38 -5.39 -1.96
CA VAL A 113 5.29 -4.15 -1.19
C VAL A 113 5.29 -2.98 -2.15
N GLN A 114 4.29 -2.11 -2.03
CA GLN A 114 4.18 -0.89 -2.82
C GLN A 114 5.11 0.21 -2.26
N PRO A 115 5.63 1.11 -3.11
CA PRO A 115 6.51 2.21 -2.69
C PRO A 115 5.81 3.17 -1.72
N GLY A 116 6.51 3.69 -0.71
CA GLY A 116 5.94 4.68 0.21
C GLY A 116 5.76 6.05 -0.44
N ARG A 117 5.18 6.99 0.32
CA ARG A 117 4.95 8.37 -0.14
C ARG A 117 6.24 9.07 -0.60
N PHE A 118 7.35 8.79 0.06
CA PHE A 118 8.63 9.45 -0.21
C PHE A 118 9.20 8.95 -1.52
N GLU A 119 9.20 7.63 -1.73
CA GLU A 119 9.63 7.00 -2.98
C GLU A 119 8.73 7.45 -4.15
N LEU A 120 7.41 7.47 -3.95
CA LEU A 120 6.46 7.94 -4.96
C LEU A 120 6.72 9.40 -5.35
N GLY A 121 6.93 10.29 -4.38
CA GLY A 121 7.23 11.70 -4.66
C GLY A 121 8.56 11.90 -5.38
N GLU A 122 9.60 11.15 -5.01
CA GLU A 122 10.89 11.19 -5.72
C GLU A 122 10.78 10.66 -7.15
N MET A 123 10.07 9.55 -7.38
CA MET A 123 9.86 9.00 -8.72
C MET A 123 9.04 9.95 -9.59
N HIS A 124 7.98 10.55 -9.04
CA HIS A 124 7.15 11.54 -9.72
C HIS A 124 7.94 12.79 -10.10
N ARG A 125 8.68 13.37 -9.15
CA ARG A 125 9.52 14.56 -9.40
C ARG A 125 10.59 14.32 -10.46
N ARG A 126 11.16 13.11 -10.50
CA ARG A 126 12.15 12.69 -11.49
C ARG A 126 11.52 12.27 -12.83
N LYS A 127 10.19 12.35 -12.96
CA LYS A 127 9.42 11.98 -14.15
C LYS A 127 9.64 10.52 -14.57
N LEU A 128 9.90 9.64 -13.60
CA LEU A 128 9.99 8.20 -13.82
C LEU A 128 8.59 7.58 -13.94
N ILE A 129 7.60 8.24 -13.32
CA ILE A 129 6.20 7.86 -13.31
C ILE A 129 5.32 9.11 -13.45
N GLY A 130 4.08 8.94 -13.93
CA GLY A 130 3.07 10.00 -14.02
C GLY A 130 2.04 9.99 -12.88
N ASP A 131 1.08 10.91 -12.95
CA ASP A 131 0.00 11.04 -11.96
C ASP A 131 -0.84 9.75 -11.84
N ASP A 132 -1.15 9.10 -12.97
CA ASP A 132 -1.91 7.84 -12.99
C ASP A 132 -1.16 6.68 -12.33
N ASP A 133 0.17 6.67 -12.43
CA ASP A 133 1.01 5.66 -11.77
C ASP A 133 1.01 5.85 -10.25
N VAL A 134 1.11 7.10 -9.79
CA VAL A 134 1.03 7.44 -8.36
C VAL A 134 -0.33 7.06 -7.79
N LYS A 135 -1.42 7.41 -8.49
CA LYS A 135 -2.78 7.02 -8.07
C LYS A 135 -2.98 5.52 -8.08
N LEU A 136 -2.44 4.82 -9.09
CA LEU A 136 -2.49 3.35 -9.12
C LEU A 136 -1.76 2.74 -7.93
N ALA A 137 -0.58 3.24 -7.57
CA ALA A 137 0.16 2.75 -6.39
C ALA A 137 -0.65 2.94 -5.10
N TYR A 138 -1.30 4.09 -4.91
CA TYR A 138 -2.18 4.29 -3.77
C TYR A 138 -3.43 3.42 -3.81
N ARG A 139 -4.00 3.17 -5.01
CA ARG A 139 -5.11 2.24 -5.19
C ARG A 139 -4.73 0.83 -4.73
N THR A 140 -3.56 0.33 -5.11
CA THR A 140 -3.07 -1.01 -4.73
C THR A 140 -2.57 -1.11 -3.28
N MET A 141 -2.61 -0.01 -2.53
CA MET A 141 -2.46 0.02 -1.07
C MET A 141 -3.82 0.06 -0.34
N GLY A 142 -4.94 0.10 -1.06
CA GLY A 142 -6.28 0.17 -0.49
C GLY A 142 -6.77 1.59 -0.17
N TYR A 143 -6.13 2.66 -0.66
CA TYR A 143 -6.66 4.01 -0.48
C TYR A 143 -7.88 4.27 -1.37
N SER A 144 -8.91 4.91 -0.82
CA SER A 144 -10.08 5.34 -1.61
C SER A 144 -9.70 6.40 -2.64
N GLY A 145 -10.50 6.55 -3.71
CA GLY A 145 -10.25 7.55 -4.76
C GLY A 145 -10.06 8.97 -4.22
N TYR A 146 -10.84 9.35 -3.21
CA TYR A 146 -10.70 10.62 -2.51
C TYR A 146 -9.29 10.83 -1.93
N TRP A 147 -8.75 9.81 -1.26
CA TRP A 147 -7.40 9.90 -0.70
C TRP A 147 -6.31 9.83 -1.77
N GLN A 148 -6.52 9.07 -2.85
CA GLN A 148 -5.58 9.01 -3.96
C GLN A 148 -5.33 10.40 -4.57
N ASP A 149 -6.39 11.19 -4.76
CA ASP A 149 -6.27 12.55 -5.30
C ASP A 149 -5.51 13.49 -4.37
N LEU A 150 -5.83 13.46 -3.06
CA LEU A 150 -5.13 14.29 -2.07
C LEU A 150 -3.67 13.87 -1.88
N LEU A 151 -3.37 12.57 -1.90
CA LEU A 151 -2.02 12.06 -1.78
C LEU A 151 -1.18 12.34 -3.04
N LEU A 152 -1.80 12.40 -4.22
CA LEU A 152 -1.15 12.86 -5.44
C LEU A 152 -0.76 14.35 -5.35
N GLU A 153 -1.62 15.21 -4.80
CA GLU A 153 -1.23 16.60 -4.56
C GLU A 153 -0.12 16.71 -3.50
N LEU A 154 -0.17 15.88 -2.45
CA LEU A 154 0.83 15.89 -1.38
C LEU A 154 2.25 15.54 -1.85
N VAL A 155 2.40 14.71 -2.89
CA VAL A 155 3.73 14.38 -3.42
C VAL A 155 4.36 15.54 -4.21
N LYS A 156 3.57 16.54 -4.61
CA LYS A 156 4.06 17.72 -5.33
C LYS A 156 4.68 18.70 -4.36
N GLU A 157 5.86 19.21 -4.72
CA GLU A 157 6.60 20.14 -3.86
C GLU A 157 6.00 21.54 -3.88
N VAL A 158 6.08 22.19 -2.72
CA VAL A 158 5.80 23.62 -2.58
C VAL A 158 7.09 24.43 -2.72
N PRO A 159 7.05 25.65 -3.27
CA PRO A 159 8.24 26.49 -3.38
C PRO A 159 8.94 26.65 -2.03
N THR A 160 10.27 26.72 -2.00
CA THR A 160 11.00 26.87 -0.74
C THR A 160 10.84 28.27 -0.16
N ARG A 161 11.04 28.44 1.16
CA ARG A 161 11.02 29.77 1.80
C ARG A 161 11.95 30.78 1.15
N VAL A 162 13.10 30.33 0.65
CA VAL A 162 14.07 31.21 -0.02
C VAL A 162 13.50 31.71 -1.34
N ASP A 163 12.90 30.82 -2.13
CA ASP A 163 12.32 31.18 -3.42
C ASP A 163 11.09 32.06 -3.25
N VAL A 164 10.22 31.75 -2.29
CA VAL A 164 9.04 32.57 -1.96
C VAL A 164 9.42 34.00 -1.61
N ARG A 165 10.48 34.20 -0.81
CA ARG A 165 10.99 35.55 -0.52
C ARG A 165 11.46 36.28 -1.78
N ARG A 166 12.13 35.59 -2.69
CA ARG A 166 12.59 36.17 -3.96
C ARG A 166 11.41 36.53 -4.85
N PHE A 167 10.37 35.71 -4.86
CA PHE A 167 9.14 36.01 -5.59
C PHE A 167 8.49 37.30 -5.06
N TRP A 168 8.43 37.45 -3.74
CA TRP A 168 7.94 38.68 -3.10
C TRP A 168 8.81 39.89 -3.44
N ASP A 169 10.13 39.79 -3.28
CA ASP A 169 11.10 40.86 -3.59
C ASP A 169 11.03 41.33 -5.05
N MET A 170 10.85 40.40 -5.98
CA MET A 170 10.70 40.70 -7.40
C MET A 170 9.27 41.10 -7.80
N ALA A 171 8.36 41.22 -6.83
CA ALA A 171 6.94 41.51 -7.03
C ALA A 171 6.26 40.57 -8.06
N THR A 172 6.69 39.30 -8.14
CA THR A 172 6.06 38.28 -8.99
C THR A 172 4.87 37.59 -8.34
N ILE A 173 4.67 37.83 -7.04
CA ILE A 173 3.50 37.40 -6.25
C ILE A 173 3.01 38.56 -5.39
N ASP A 174 1.73 38.52 -5.01
CA ASP A 174 1.13 39.42 -4.04
C ASP A 174 1.07 38.79 -2.63
N GLU A 175 0.50 39.52 -1.66
CA GLU A 175 0.50 39.09 -0.25
C GLU A 175 -0.43 37.88 -0.04
N GLU A 176 -1.53 37.82 -0.82
CA GLU A 176 -2.43 36.67 -0.82
C GLU A 176 -1.67 35.41 -1.23
N ARG A 177 -0.96 35.45 -2.36
CA ARG A 177 -0.17 34.31 -2.82
C ARG A 177 1.01 33.99 -1.90
N LEU A 178 1.65 35.00 -1.30
CA LEU A 178 2.70 34.80 -0.29
C LEU A 178 2.16 33.99 0.90
N ARG A 179 0.99 34.38 1.41
CA ARG A 179 0.31 33.73 2.52
C ARG A 179 -0.12 32.31 2.17
N GLU A 180 -0.68 32.08 0.98
CA GLU A 180 -1.04 30.75 0.48
C GLU A 180 0.16 29.80 0.48
N ILE A 181 1.32 30.24 -0.02
CA ILE A 181 2.50 29.38 -0.09
C ILE A 181 3.04 29.09 1.31
N TYR A 182 3.09 30.07 2.22
CA TYR A 182 3.48 29.80 3.61
C TYR A 182 2.52 28.86 4.33
N HIS A 183 1.23 28.98 4.07
CA HIS A 183 0.24 28.02 4.56
C HIS A 183 0.48 26.62 4.00
N ALA A 184 0.76 26.49 2.69
CA ALA A 184 1.06 25.21 2.05
C ALA A 184 2.38 24.58 2.55
N GLN A 185 3.33 25.39 3.01
CA GLN A 185 4.53 24.91 3.72
C GLN A 185 4.25 24.44 5.15
N GLY A 186 3.05 24.68 5.67
CA GLY A 186 2.60 24.23 6.98
C GLY A 186 2.64 25.29 8.09
N TYR A 187 2.74 26.59 7.75
CA TYR A 187 2.61 27.66 8.74
C TYR A 187 1.14 28.07 8.93
N TYR A 188 0.72 28.24 10.18
CA TYR A 188 -0.66 28.56 10.55
C TYR A 188 -0.69 29.68 11.59
N ASP A 189 -1.85 30.33 11.69
CA ASP A 189 -2.16 31.33 12.72
C ASP A 189 -1.05 32.37 12.89
N ARG A 190 -0.54 32.54 14.11
CA ARG A 190 0.49 33.51 14.44
C ARG A 190 1.78 33.29 13.65
N ASP A 191 2.21 32.04 13.48
CA ASP A 191 3.45 31.76 12.75
C ASP A 191 3.30 32.19 11.28
N LEU A 192 2.13 31.99 10.68
CA LEU A 192 1.84 32.47 9.33
C LEU A 192 1.93 34.00 9.25
N GLU A 193 1.28 34.72 10.17
CA GLU A 193 1.36 36.19 10.21
C GLU A 193 2.79 36.68 10.42
N ASP A 194 3.52 36.06 11.36
CA ASP A 194 4.91 36.42 11.67
C ASP A 194 5.81 36.17 10.44
N TYR A 195 5.59 35.10 9.67
CA TYR A 195 6.33 34.85 8.43
C TYR A 195 6.01 35.83 7.31
N VAL A 196 4.73 36.19 7.13
CA VAL A 196 4.31 37.19 6.15
C VAL A 196 4.95 38.54 6.50
N LEU A 197 4.80 39.00 7.74
CA LEU A 197 5.38 40.26 8.21
C LEU A 197 6.90 40.26 8.09
N TRP A 198 7.55 39.18 8.56
CA TRP A 198 9.00 39.07 8.49
C TRP A 198 9.50 39.14 7.05
N THR A 199 8.83 38.50 6.09
CA THR A 199 9.24 38.55 4.68
C THR A 199 9.11 39.95 4.09
N LYS A 200 8.01 40.66 4.39
CA LYS A 200 7.80 42.05 3.97
C LYS A 200 8.91 42.96 4.48
N VAL A 201 9.14 42.93 5.79
CA VAL A 201 10.18 43.74 6.44
C VAL A 201 11.57 43.36 5.94
N TYR A 202 11.90 42.07 5.90
CA TYR A 202 13.22 41.59 5.50
C TYR A 202 13.61 42.06 4.09
N VAL A 203 12.65 42.08 3.17
CA VAL A 203 12.85 42.52 1.79
C VAL A 203 12.93 44.05 1.68
N ALA A 204 12.07 44.80 2.37
CA ALA A 204 12.08 46.27 2.30
C ALA A 204 13.25 46.91 3.07
N PHE A 205 13.71 46.26 4.15
CA PHE A 205 14.65 46.84 5.11
C PHE A 205 15.96 47.35 4.51
N PRO A 206 16.65 46.65 3.57
CA PRO A 206 17.87 47.18 2.96
C PRO A 206 17.68 48.49 2.20
N ASP A 207 16.58 48.64 1.45
CA ASP A 207 16.23 49.88 0.74
C ASP A 207 15.87 50.99 1.72
N LEU A 208 14.99 50.70 2.70
CA LEU A 208 14.60 51.65 3.74
C LEU A 208 15.82 52.19 4.49
N MET A 209 16.74 51.32 4.90
CA MET A 209 17.97 51.72 5.57
C MET A 209 18.88 52.59 4.68
N THR A 210 18.90 52.33 3.37
CA THR A 210 19.68 53.13 2.42
C THR A 210 19.07 54.52 2.25
N ARG A 211 17.75 54.59 2.04
CA ARG A 211 17.00 55.85 1.94
C ARG A 211 17.14 56.69 3.21
N PHE A 212 17.05 56.05 4.38
CA PHE A 212 17.22 56.71 5.68
C PHE A 212 18.64 57.27 5.85
N LYS A 213 19.68 56.46 5.58
CA LYS A 213 21.09 56.90 5.66
C LYS A 213 21.41 58.07 4.73
N ASN A 214 20.75 58.15 3.57
CA ASN A 214 20.90 59.23 2.62
C ASN A 214 20.05 60.47 2.97
N GLY A 215 19.26 60.42 4.05
CA GLY A 215 18.37 61.51 4.47
C GLY A 215 17.15 61.70 3.57
N TRP A 216 16.78 60.69 2.78
CA TRP A 216 15.61 60.75 1.89
C TRP A 216 14.29 60.45 2.60
N ILE A 217 14.36 59.77 3.75
CA ILE A 217 13.21 59.46 4.62
C ILE A 217 13.61 59.67 6.09
N THR A 218 12.61 59.89 6.93
CA THR A 218 12.76 60.05 8.39
C THR A 218 12.69 58.72 9.13
N GLU A 219 12.98 58.73 10.44
CA GLU A 219 12.81 57.54 11.29
C GLU A 219 11.33 57.16 11.45
N GLU A 220 10.42 58.14 11.38
CA GLU A 220 8.97 57.91 11.44
C GLU A 220 8.49 57.20 10.18
N ASP A 221 8.97 57.62 9.01
CA ASP A 221 8.68 56.95 7.73
C ASP A 221 9.13 55.48 7.74
N VAL A 222 10.32 55.19 8.30
CA VAL A 222 10.82 53.80 8.43
C VAL A 222 9.95 52.95 9.35
N LYS A 223 9.35 53.52 10.40
CA LYS A 223 8.49 52.79 11.35
C LYS A 223 7.06 52.57 10.84
N SER A 224 6.63 53.33 9.84
CA SER A 224 5.28 53.24 9.27
C SER A 224 5.14 52.21 8.15
N GLU A 225 6.26 51.69 7.64
CA GLU A 225 6.35 50.61 6.64
C GLU A 225 6.26 49.22 7.29
#